data_AF-A0A1I7NEY3-F1
#
_entry.id   AF-A0A1I7NEY3-F1
#
_cell.length_a   1.000
_cell.length_b   1.000
_cell.length_c   1.000
_cell.angle_alpha   90.00
_cell.angle_beta   90.00
_cell.angle_gamma   90.00
#
_symmetry.space_group_name_H-M   'P 1'
#
loop_
_entity.id
_entity.type
_entity.pdbx_description
1 polymer ?
#
loop_
_entity_poly.entity_id
_entity_poly.type
_entity_poly.pdbx_seq_one_letter_code
_entity_poly.pdbx_strand_id
1 'polypeptide(L)'
;MQISSILNAVRRDIAGANLYWLALVESGCILVEREASFFPIGDWQLPHKSELQARVAEIGTWTDQSLHAFAAMARVQIDDAARLWIRAAAIAEGAPSPAPLLAASRSNAGVAHIILGNAHEARHAFRTAEEGWRLVIAGIATLDVPMTGATSFHFRLATKVPHALIEPRRQRYRQLAEAALAITRFNLLIVDAGDPASESVTLQARDLTAMLKDILGPGSPEVRLLATPAEPATDASVFSSYAAKAADFAHRQNTLSTALSEDCATLEAAVALTALLGPQTFSAVRHLRKTEKARSEIGMPH
;
A
#
# COMPACT_ATOMS: atom_id res chain seq x y z
N MET A 1 -2.46 -14.37 42.48
CA MET A 1 -3.57 -15.30 42.19
C MET A 1 -4.67 -14.65 41.32
N GLN A 2 -4.31 -13.82 40.32
CA GLN A 2 -5.27 -13.13 39.44
C GLN A 2 -4.99 -13.30 37.93
N ILE A 3 -3.82 -13.84 37.55
CA ILE A 3 -3.45 -14.07 36.13
C ILE A 3 -4.12 -15.34 35.56
N SER A 4 -4.40 -16.35 36.41
CA SER A 4 -5.04 -17.60 35.99
C SER A 4 -6.52 -17.43 35.60
N SER A 5 -7.20 -16.40 36.11
CA SER A 5 -8.60 -16.10 35.77
C SER A 5 -8.75 -15.50 34.37
N ILE A 6 -7.82 -14.61 33.99
CA ILE A 6 -7.81 -13.94 32.68
C ILE A 6 -7.45 -14.93 31.55
N LEU A 7 -6.52 -15.86 31.81
CA LEU A 7 -6.15 -16.91 30.85
C LEU A 7 -7.29 -17.91 30.60
N ASN A 8 -8.13 -18.19 31.60
CA ASN A 8 -9.27 -19.10 31.44
C ASN A 8 -10.47 -18.46 30.72
N ALA A 9 -10.56 -17.14 30.68
CA ALA A 9 -11.57 -16.41 29.91
C ALA A 9 -11.23 -16.39 28.41
N VAL A 10 -9.96 -16.12 28.07
CA VAL A 10 -9.47 -16.15 26.68
C VAL A 10 -9.55 -17.57 26.07
N ARG A 11 -9.41 -18.61 26.90
CA ARG A 11 -9.47 -20.01 26.45
C ARG A 11 -10.88 -20.51 26.09
N ARG A 12 -11.96 -19.82 26.51
CA ARG A 12 -13.34 -20.27 26.21
C ARG A 12 -13.94 -19.67 24.94
N ASP A 13 -13.43 -18.54 24.45
CA ASP A 13 -13.99 -17.87 23.26
C ASP A 13 -13.34 -18.29 21.93
N ILE A 14 -12.33 -19.17 21.96
CA ILE A 14 -11.64 -19.69 20.75
C ILE A 14 -11.97 -21.17 20.55
N ALA A 15 -13.25 -21.53 20.63
CA ALA A 15 -13.73 -22.90 20.35
C ALA A 15 -14.04 -23.15 18.86
N GLY A 16 -13.59 -22.27 17.94
CA GLY A 16 -13.90 -22.39 16.51
C GLY A 16 -12.77 -22.02 15.54
N ALA A 17 -11.58 -21.67 16.01
CA ALA A 17 -10.45 -21.30 15.15
C ALA A 17 -9.35 -22.37 15.21
N ASN A 18 -8.94 -22.82 14.03
CA ASN A 18 -7.90 -23.80 13.72
C ASN A 18 -6.75 -23.86 14.75
N LEU A 19 -6.62 -25.00 15.43
CA LEU A 19 -5.60 -25.33 16.46
C LEU A 19 -4.14 -25.26 15.97
N TYR A 20 -3.91 -25.00 14.68
CA TYR A 20 -2.57 -24.91 14.10
C TYR A 20 -1.81 -23.61 14.45
N TRP A 21 -2.50 -22.52 14.81
CA TRP A 21 -1.84 -21.24 15.07
C TRP A 21 -1.40 -21.03 16.53
N LEU A 22 -2.07 -21.67 17.49
CA LEU A 22 -1.76 -21.48 18.92
C LEU A 22 -0.46 -22.20 19.34
N ALA A 23 -0.08 -23.29 18.69
CA ALA A 23 1.20 -23.96 18.94
C ALA A 23 2.41 -23.15 18.42
N LEU A 24 2.22 -22.28 17.42
CA LEU A 24 3.30 -21.47 16.83
C LEU A 24 3.69 -20.27 17.70
N VAL A 25 2.77 -19.73 18.50
CA VAL A 25 3.04 -18.56 19.35
C VAL A 25 3.60 -18.97 20.72
N GLU A 26 3.17 -20.12 21.26
CA GLU A 26 3.70 -20.60 22.57
C GLU A 26 5.09 -21.26 22.47
N SER A 27 5.54 -21.69 21.27
CA SER A 27 6.80 -22.43 21.12
C SER A 27 7.97 -21.65 20.50
N GLY A 28 7.76 -20.40 20.08
CA GLY A 28 8.86 -19.56 19.55
C GLY A 28 9.59 -20.14 18.32
N CYS A 29 8.90 -20.88 17.45
CA CYS A 29 9.48 -21.44 16.23
C CYS A 29 9.06 -20.64 15.00
N ILE A 30 10.02 -19.96 14.35
CA ILE A 30 9.89 -19.47 12.98
C ILE A 30 10.36 -20.61 12.06
N LEU A 31 9.45 -21.21 11.29
CA LEU A 31 9.83 -22.08 10.18
C LEU A 31 10.29 -21.21 9.01
N VAL A 32 11.61 -21.12 8.83
CA VAL A 32 12.21 -20.73 7.55
C VAL A 32 12.29 -21.99 6.71
N GLU A 33 11.50 -22.07 5.63
CA GLU A 33 11.66 -23.09 4.60
C GLU A 33 12.99 -22.86 3.86
N ARG A 34 14.05 -23.52 4.34
CA ARG A 34 15.21 -23.88 3.54
C ARG A 34 15.70 -25.24 4.02
N GLU A 35 15.78 -26.17 3.06
CA GLU A 35 16.38 -27.51 3.10
C GLU A 35 16.68 -28.10 4.48
N ALA A 36 15.95 -29.18 4.79
CA ALA A 36 16.05 -29.99 5.99
C ALA A 36 17.48 -30.49 6.26
N SER A 37 18.27 -29.65 6.92
CA SER A 37 19.44 -30.05 7.70
C SER A 37 18.96 -30.20 9.14
N PHE A 38 18.88 -31.44 9.62
CA PHE A 38 18.58 -31.77 11.00
C PHE A 38 19.70 -31.20 11.89
N PHE A 39 19.48 -30.04 12.52
CA PHE A 39 20.40 -29.50 13.53
C PHE A 39 20.10 -30.15 14.89
N PRO A 40 21.12 -30.60 15.65
CA PRO A 40 20.92 -31.20 16.96
C PRO A 40 20.37 -30.16 17.94
N ILE A 41 19.47 -30.61 18.82
CA ILE A 41 18.86 -29.82 19.91
C ILE A 41 19.94 -29.54 20.96
N GLY A 42 20.81 -28.59 20.68
CA GLY A 42 21.85 -28.09 21.58
C GLY A 42 22.06 -26.63 21.29
N ASP A 43 21.79 -25.79 22.29
CA ASP A 43 22.01 -24.34 22.31
C ASP A 43 21.12 -23.48 21.38
N TRP A 44 19.81 -23.52 21.61
CA TRP A 44 18.94 -22.40 21.21
C TRP A 44 19.13 -21.23 22.20
N GLN A 45 20.17 -20.42 21.98
CA GLN A 45 20.21 -19.10 22.59
C GLN A 45 19.14 -18.23 21.93
N LEU A 46 18.08 -17.93 22.67
CA LEU A 46 17.10 -16.92 22.26
C LEU A 46 17.87 -15.62 21.95
N PRO A 47 17.70 -15.03 20.75
CA PRO A 47 18.41 -13.81 20.40
C PRO A 47 18.17 -12.75 21.46
N HIS A 48 19.24 -12.04 21.80
CA HIS A 48 19.20 -11.09 22.90
C HIS A 48 18.12 -10.03 22.60
N LYS A 49 17.40 -9.53 23.61
CA LYS A 49 16.31 -8.55 23.41
C LYS A 49 16.74 -7.34 22.56
N SER A 50 18.02 -6.97 22.64
CA SER A 50 18.68 -5.94 21.82
C SER A 50 18.85 -6.32 20.34
N GLU A 51 19.10 -7.60 20.02
CA GLU A 51 19.17 -8.10 18.64
C GLU A 51 17.78 -8.26 18.03
N LEU A 52 16.79 -8.68 18.82
CA LEU A 52 15.39 -8.66 18.39
C LEU A 52 14.91 -7.23 18.15
N GLN A 53 15.28 -6.28 19.02
CA GLN A 53 14.98 -4.86 18.82
C GLN A 53 15.74 -4.24 17.65
N ALA A 54 16.99 -4.64 17.40
CA ALA A 54 17.75 -4.22 16.22
C ALA A 54 17.17 -4.80 14.92
N ARG A 55 16.74 -6.07 14.93
CA ARG A 55 16.04 -6.70 13.81
C ARG A 55 14.65 -6.12 13.56
N VAL A 56 13.94 -5.71 14.61
CA VAL A 56 12.68 -4.97 14.50
C VAL A 56 12.93 -3.52 14.02
N ALA A 57 14.06 -2.90 14.38
CA ALA A 57 14.46 -1.59 13.85
C ALA A 57 14.96 -1.66 12.39
N GLU A 58 15.47 -2.81 11.93
CA GLU A 58 15.78 -3.08 10.51
C GLU A 58 14.52 -3.26 9.66
N ILE A 59 13.38 -3.65 10.27
CA ILE A 59 12.08 -3.66 9.62
C ILE A 59 11.59 -2.20 9.60
N GLY A 60 12.07 -1.43 8.62
CA GLY A 60 11.61 -0.06 8.37
C GLY A 60 10.07 -0.01 8.31
N THR A 61 9.49 1.15 8.64
CA THR A 61 8.03 1.30 8.76
C THR A 61 7.32 0.99 7.45
N TRP A 62 5.99 0.77 7.50
CA TRP A 62 5.17 0.63 6.29
C TRP A 62 5.44 1.74 5.25
N THR A 63 5.56 2.97 5.74
CA THR A 63 5.85 4.16 4.92
C THR A 63 7.21 4.05 4.26
N ASP A 64 8.24 3.65 5.01
CA ASP A 64 9.60 3.49 4.49
C ASP A 64 9.67 2.41 3.41
N GLN A 65 9.05 1.25 3.65
CA GLN A 65 9.01 0.17 2.66
C GLN A 65 8.27 0.61 1.39
N SER A 66 7.14 1.30 1.54
CA SER A 66 6.35 1.80 0.40
C SER A 66 7.12 2.84 -0.42
N LEU A 67 7.83 3.76 0.24
CA LEU A 67 8.67 4.76 -0.44
C LEU A 67 9.88 4.13 -1.13
N HIS A 68 10.56 3.18 -0.48
CA HIS A 68 11.65 2.43 -1.09
C HIS A 68 11.17 1.63 -2.30
N ALA A 69 9.95 1.10 -2.29
CA ALA A 69 9.37 0.42 -3.44
C ALA A 69 9.16 1.39 -4.62
N PHE A 70 8.65 2.60 -4.38
CA PHE A 70 8.55 3.62 -5.43
C PHE A 70 9.92 4.06 -5.96
N ALA A 71 10.93 4.18 -5.10
CA ALA A 71 12.29 4.49 -5.51
C ALA A 71 12.92 3.34 -6.33
N ALA A 72 12.66 2.08 -5.95
CA ALA A 72 13.09 0.91 -6.70
C ALA A 72 12.42 0.85 -8.08
N MET A 73 11.11 1.12 -8.16
CA MET A 73 10.41 1.26 -9.44
C MET A 73 11.08 2.30 -10.33
N ALA A 74 11.38 3.49 -9.80
CA ALA A 74 12.01 4.56 -10.56
C ALA A 74 13.40 4.21 -11.10
N ARG A 75 14.11 3.27 -10.45
CA ARG A 75 15.40 2.72 -10.89
C ARG A 75 15.27 1.46 -11.76
N VAL A 76 14.06 1.11 -12.18
CA VAL A 76 13.74 -0.10 -12.98
C VAL A 76 14.07 -1.39 -12.22
N GLN A 77 14.17 -1.33 -10.89
CA GLN A 77 14.39 -2.49 -10.00
C GLN A 77 13.04 -3.11 -9.62
N ILE A 78 12.30 -3.62 -10.62
CA ILE A 78 10.90 -4.03 -10.46
C ILE A 78 10.72 -5.17 -9.44
N ASP A 79 11.68 -6.09 -9.36
CA ASP A 79 11.67 -7.18 -8.38
C ASP A 79 11.86 -6.70 -6.94
N ASP A 80 12.77 -5.75 -6.73
CA ASP A 80 12.97 -5.15 -5.41
C ASP A 80 11.72 -4.38 -4.98
N ALA A 81 11.11 -3.62 -5.90
CA ALA A 81 9.87 -2.91 -5.63
C ALA A 81 8.75 -3.86 -5.20
N ALA A 82 8.55 -4.97 -5.92
CA ALA A 82 7.54 -5.96 -5.58
C ALA A 82 7.77 -6.56 -4.18
N ARG A 83 9.01 -6.95 -3.86
CA ARG A 83 9.37 -7.46 -2.52
C ARG A 83 9.10 -6.45 -1.42
N LEU A 84 9.44 -5.18 -1.65
CA LEU A 84 9.23 -4.10 -0.68
C LEU A 84 7.74 -3.85 -0.42
N TRP A 85 6.89 -3.85 -1.45
CA TRP A 85 5.44 -3.72 -1.25
C TRP A 85 4.81 -4.93 -0.55
N ILE A 86 5.26 -6.15 -0.84
CA ILE A 86 4.81 -7.35 -0.09
C ILE A 86 5.21 -7.24 1.38
N ARG A 87 6.44 -6.78 1.66
CA ARG A 87 6.91 -6.56 3.03
C ARG A 87 6.10 -5.46 3.73
N ALA A 88 5.79 -4.36 3.04
CA ALA A 88 4.93 -3.31 3.57
C ALA A 88 3.55 -3.88 3.96
N ALA A 89 2.96 -4.72 3.12
CA ALA A 89 1.69 -5.37 3.43
C ALA A 89 1.77 -6.29 4.65
N ALA A 90 2.82 -7.11 4.74
CA ALA A 90 3.05 -7.95 5.92
C ALA A 90 3.20 -7.13 7.22
N ILE A 91 3.86 -5.96 7.17
CA ILE A 91 3.97 -5.05 8.32
C ILE A 91 2.59 -4.52 8.73
N ALA A 92 1.79 -4.07 7.76
CA ALA A 92 0.46 -3.54 8.04
C ALA A 92 -0.48 -4.60 8.63
N GLU A 93 -0.37 -5.86 8.18
CA GLU A 93 -1.21 -6.97 8.66
C GLU A 93 -0.72 -7.59 9.97
N GLY A 94 0.59 -7.49 10.27
CA GLY A 94 1.19 -8.06 11.47
C GLY A 94 0.90 -7.30 12.78
N ALA A 95 0.26 -6.13 12.70
CA ALA A 95 -0.11 -5.31 13.85
C ALA A 95 -1.47 -4.63 13.63
N PRO A 96 -2.15 -4.15 14.69
CA PRO A 96 -3.33 -3.31 14.56
C PRO A 96 -3.00 -2.05 13.75
N SER A 97 -3.39 -2.06 12.47
CA SER A 97 -3.15 -0.95 11.54
C SER A 97 -4.47 -0.27 11.17
N PRO A 98 -4.46 1.06 11.01
CA PRO A 98 -5.62 1.80 10.50
C PRO A 98 -6.14 1.25 9.16
N ALA A 99 -7.46 1.27 8.97
CA ALA A 99 -8.10 0.74 7.77
C ALA A 99 -7.56 1.33 6.43
N PRO A 100 -7.24 2.64 6.33
CA PRO A 100 -6.63 3.19 5.11
C PRO A 100 -5.28 2.55 4.77
N LEU A 101 -4.43 2.33 5.77
CA LEU A 101 -3.11 1.70 5.61
C LEU A 101 -3.25 0.27 5.11
N LEU A 102 -4.18 -0.51 5.68
CA LEU A 102 -4.45 -1.87 5.24
C LEU A 102 -4.95 -1.92 3.79
N ALA A 103 -5.87 -1.02 3.41
CA ALA A 103 -6.40 -0.95 2.05
C ALA A 103 -5.30 -0.58 1.03
N ALA A 104 -4.50 0.45 1.31
CA ALA A 104 -3.37 0.85 0.48
C ALA A 104 -2.33 -0.27 0.34
N SER A 105 -1.98 -0.92 1.46
CA SER A 105 -1.04 -2.05 1.50
C SER A 105 -1.45 -3.18 0.57
N ARG A 106 -2.73 -3.57 0.63
CA ARG A 106 -3.27 -4.66 -0.20
C ARG A 106 -3.33 -4.26 -1.67
N SER A 107 -3.66 -3.01 -1.98
CA SER A 107 -3.58 -2.50 -3.36
C SER A 107 -2.14 -2.60 -3.89
N ASN A 108 -1.15 -2.19 -3.09
CA ASN A 108 0.26 -2.24 -3.46
C ASN A 108 0.77 -3.69 -3.59
N ALA A 109 0.33 -4.60 -2.71
CA ALA A 109 0.60 -6.03 -2.84
C ALA A 109 0.02 -6.60 -4.14
N GLY A 110 -1.17 -6.14 -4.55
CA GLY A 110 -1.74 -6.47 -5.86
C GLY A 110 -0.81 -6.09 -7.01
N VAL A 111 -0.26 -4.88 -7.00
CA VAL A 111 0.73 -4.42 -7.99
C VAL A 111 2.01 -5.27 -7.93
N ALA A 112 2.49 -5.61 -6.74
CA ALA A 112 3.65 -6.50 -6.59
C ALA A 112 3.40 -7.88 -7.22
N HIS A 113 2.22 -8.46 -7.00
CA HIS A 113 1.86 -9.74 -7.60
C HIS A 113 1.72 -9.66 -9.13
N ILE A 114 1.29 -8.53 -9.70
CA ILE A 114 1.37 -8.29 -11.14
C ILE A 114 2.82 -8.39 -11.61
N ILE A 115 3.72 -7.66 -10.96
CA ILE A 115 5.14 -7.63 -11.33
C ILE A 115 5.74 -9.03 -11.27
N LEU A 116 5.38 -9.83 -10.27
CA LEU A 116 5.85 -11.21 -10.09
C LEU A 116 5.14 -12.23 -11.02
N GLY A 117 4.17 -11.81 -11.84
CA GLY A 117 3.43 -12.70 -12.74
C GLY A 117 2.33 -13.53 -12.08
N ASN A 118 1.98 -13.24 -10.82
CA ASN A 118 0.99 -13.97 -10.03
C ASN A 118 -0.40 -13.32 -10.15
N ALA A 119 -1.04 -13.45 -11.31
CA ALA A 119 -2.32 -12.78 -11.58
C ALA A 119 -3.46 -13.18 -10.62
N HIS A 120 -3.46 -14.41 -10.10
CA HIS A 120 -4.47 -14.84 -9.13
C HIS A 120 -4.37 -14.07 -7.81
N GLU A 121 -3.16 -14.03 -7.22
CA GLU A 121 -2.87 -13.27 -5.99
C GLU A 121 -3.10 -11.77 -6.19
N ALA A 122 -2.75 -11.23 -7.36
CA ALA A 122 -3.02 -9.85 -7.70
C ALA A 122 -4.52 -9.53 -7.61
N ARG A 123 -5.38 -10.35 -8.24
CA ARG A 123 -6.84 -10.15 -8.18
C ARG A 123 -7.39 -10.25 -6.76
N HIS A 124 -6.93 -11.23 -5.99
CA HIS A 124 -7.35 -11.42 -4.61
C HIS A 124 -6.99 -10.18 -3.75
N ALA A 125 -5.75 -9.71 -3.87
CA ALA A 125 -5.27 -8.53 -3.16
C ALA A 125 -6.07 -7.26 -3.53
N PHE A 126 -6.32 -7.02 -4.83
CA PHE A 126 -7.09 -5.84 -5.26
C PHE A 126 -8.56 -5.88 -4.81
N ARG A 127 -9.23 -7.03 -4.83
CA ARG A 127 -10.61 -7.15 -4.34
C ARG A 127 -10.69 -6.85 -2.85
N THR A 128 -9.75 -7.39 -2.08
CA THR A 128 -9.65 -7.13 -0.63
C THR A 128 -9.35 -5.66 -0.36
N ALA A 129 -8.48 -5.03 -1.17
CA ALA A 129 -8.19 -3.60 -1.09
C ALA A 129 -9.41 -2.74 -1.43
N GLU A 130 -10.18 -3.10 -2.46
CA GLU A 130 -11.42 -2.43 -2.84
C GLU A 130 -12.46 -2.46 -1.71
N GLU A 131 -12.66 -3.61 -1.07
CA GLU A 131 -13.52 -3.73 0.10
C GLU A 131 -13.02 -2.85 1.25
N GLY A 132 -11.72 -2.87 1.51
CA GLY A 132 -11.09 -1.99 2.51
C GLY A 132 -11.34 -0.50 2.24
N TRP A 133 -11.16 -0.05 1.00
CA TRP A 133 -11.41 1.35 0.63
C TRP A 133 -12.89 1.74 0.74
N ARG A 134 -13.83 0.83 0.41
CA ARG A 134 -15.26 1.08 0.64
C ARG A 134 -15.57 1.29 2.13
N LEU A 135 -14.96 0.50 3.01
CA LEU A 135 -15.11 0.66 4.45
C LEU A 135 -14.52 2.00 4.93
N VAL A 136 -13.36 2.39 4.42
CA VAL A 136 -12.75 3.70 4.70
C VAL A 136 -13.69 4.83 4.28
N ILE A 137 -14.24 4.79 3.06
CA ILE A 137 -15.19 5.80 2.56
C ILE A 137 -16.42 5.92 3.45
N ALA A 138 -17.00 4.79 3.88
CA ALA A 138 -18.14 4.77 4.79
C ALA A 138 -17.78 5.37 6.16
N GLY A 139 -16.56 5.10 6.66
CA GLY A 139 -16.05 5.61 7.94
C GLY A 139 -15.73 7.12 7.95
N ILE A 140 -15.57 7.77 6.80
CA ILE A 140 -15.25 9.21 6.75
C ILE A 140 -16.35 10.09 7.34
N ALA A 141 -17.61 9.63 7.32
CA ALA A 141 -18.72 10.33 7.96
C ALA A 141 -18.52 10.50 9.49
N THR A 142 -17.67 9.68 10.10
CA THR A 142 -17.34 9.73 11.53
C THR A 142 -15.92 10.21 11.80
N LEU A 143 -15.15 10.57 10.77
CA LEU A 143 -13.77 11.05 10.91
C LEU A 143 -13.75 12.37 11.69
N ASP A 144 -12.88 12.43 12.70
CA ASP A 144 -12.63 13.66 13.42
C ASP A 144 -11.71 14.57 12.60
N VAL A 145 -12.22 15.75 12.26
CA VAL A 145 -11.53 16.71 11.40
C VAL A 145 -11.17 17.92 12.25
N PRO A 146 -9.91 18.05 12.69
CA PRO A 146 -9.52 19.10 13.62
C PRO A 146 -9.67 20.47 12.97
N MET A 147 -10.26 21.41 13.70
CA MET A 147 -10.47 22.80 13.26
C MET A 147 -9.25 23.71 13.48
N THR A 148 -8.07 23.12 13.76
CA THR A 148 -6.81 23.83 14.02
C THR A 148 -6.31 24.61 12.79
N GLY A 149 -5.62 25.74 13.04
CA GLY A 149 -5.16 26.68 12.01
C GLY A 149 -6.16 27.82 11.68
N ALA A 150 -7.30 27.86 12.35
CA ALA A 150 -8.30 28.91 12.23
C ALA A 150 -7.83 30.21 12.91
N THR A 151 -7.81 31.34 12.17
CA THR A 151 -7.70 32.68 12.79
C THR A 151 -8.86 32.92 13.76
N SER A 152 -8.78 33.91 14.65
CA SER A 152 -9.84 34.22 15.64
C SER A 152 -11.23 34.47 15.01
N PHE A 153 -11.27 34.79 13.71
CA PHE A 153 -12.48 34.83 12.90
C PHE A 153 -13.00 33.42 12.55
N HIS A 154 -12.15 32.54 12.01
CA HIS A 154 -12.52 31.16 11.69
C HIS A 154 -12.89 30.35 12.93
N PHE A 155 -12.29 30.64 14.10
CA PHE A 155 -12.70 30.01 15.35
C PHE A 155 -14.11 30.46 15.78
N ARG A 156 -14.41 31.77 15.71
CA ARG A 156 -15.75 32.30 15.98
C ARG A 156 -16.80 31.86 14.96
N LEU A 157 -16.39 31.58 13.72
CA LEU A 157 -17.25 31.01 12.69
C LEU A 157 -17.48 29.51 12.96
N ALA A 158 -16.46 28.77 13.36
CA ALA A 158 -16.52 27.35 13.71
C ALA A 158 -17.40 27.08 14.93
N THR A 159 -17.42 27.98 15.92
CA THR A 159 -18.30 27.83 17.09
C THR A 159 -19.77 28.13 16.77
N LYS A 160 -20.05 28.93 15.73
CA LYS A 160 -21.44 29.28 15.33
C LYS A 160 -22.02 28.36 14.27
N VAL A 161 -21.18 27.85 13.36
CA VAL A 161 -21.63 27.02 12.23
C VAL A 161 -20.61 25.88 11.96
N PRO A 162 -20.38 24.97 12.91
CA PRO A 162 -19.35 23.92 12.80
C PRO A 162 -19.56 23.03 11.57
N HIS A 163 -20.81 22.68 11.27
CA HIS A 163 -21.15 21.82 10.13
C HIS A 163 -20.74 22.44 8.77
N ALA A 164 -20.83 23.76 8.62
CA ALA A 164 -20.48 24.43 7.36
C ALA A 164 -18.97 24.41 7.07
N LEU A 165 -18.13 24.15 8.07
CA LEU A 165 -16.68 24.07 7.90
C LEU A 165 -16.15 22.63 7.91
N ILE A 166 -16.80 21.74 8.66
CA ILE A 166 -16.41 20.32 8.76
C ILE A 166 -16.83 19.54 7.51
N GLU A 167 -18.05 19.76 7.01
CA GLU A 167 -18.58 18.96 5.90
C GLU A 167 -17.78 19.09 4.61
N PRO A 168 -17.35 20.29 4.17
CA PRO A 168 -16.46 20.41 3.01
C PRO A 168 -15.13 19.67 3.18
N ARG A 169 -14.58 19.62 4.39
CA ARG A 169 -13.34 18.88 4.68
C ARG A 169 -13.56 17.37 4.64
N ARG A 170 -14.67 16.88 5.22
CA ARG A 170 -15.06 15.46 5.12
C ARG A 170 -15.29 15.06 3.66
N GLN A 171 -15.92 15.92 2.88
CA GLN A 171 -16.10 15.70 1.44
C GLN A 171 -14.74 15.59 0.71
N ARG A 172 -13.76 16.43 1.05
CA ARG A 172 -12.40 16.31 0.50
C ARG A 172 -11.76 14.96 0.87
N TYR A 173 -11.83 14.53 2.13
CA TYR A 173 -11.27 13.24 2.52
C TYR A 173 -11.97 12.06 1.84
N ARG A 174 -13.29 12.17 1.66
CA ARG A 174 -14.07 11.20 0.88
C ARG A 174 -13.56 11.10 -0.55
N GLN A 175 -13.36 12.23 -1.22
CA GLN A 175 -12.79 12.28 -2.58
C GLN A 175 -11.39 11.65 -2.65
N LEU A 176 -10.53 11.88 -1.65
CA LEU A 176 -9.21 11.24 -1.59
C LEU A 176 -9.31 9.72 -1.48
N ALA A 177 -10.20 9.20 -0.65
CA ALA A 177 -10.43 7.75 -0.53
C ALA A 177 -11.06 7.17 -1.81
N GLU A 178 -11.96 7.90 -2.46
CA GLU A 178 -12.54 7.54 -3.76
C GLU A 178 -11.46 7.48 -4.86
N ALA A 179 -10.48 8.38 -4.85
CA ALA A 179 -9.35 8.35 -5.77
C ALA A 179 -8.49 7.08 -5.58
N ALA A 180 -8.16 6.72 -4.35
CA ALA A 180 -7.40 5.49 -4.08
C ALA A 180 -8.18 4.21 -4.44
N LEU A 181 -9.49 4.20 -4.20
CA LEU A 181 -10.39 3.14 -4.66
C LEU A 181 -10.39 3.04 -6.19
N ALA A 182 -10.49 4.16 -6.90
CA ALA A 182 -10.50 4.19 -8.36
C ALA A 182 -9.17 3.68 -8.95
N ILE A 183 -8.03 4.06 -8.36
CA ILE A 183 -6.71 3.50 -8.70
C ILE A 183 -6.68 1.99 -8.50
N THR A 184 -7.17 1.49 -7.37
CA THR A 184 -7.22 0.05 -7.05
C THR A 184 -8.03 -0.72 -8.10
N ARG A 185 -9.21 -0.21 -8.46
CA ARG A 185 -10.08 -0.81 -9.49
C ARG A 185 -9.46 -0.78 -10.87
N PHE A 186 -8.77 0.30 -11.21
CA PHE A 186 -8.09 0.41 -12.49
C PHE A 186 -6.93 -0.59 -12.60
N ASN A 187 -6.14 -0.77 -11.55
CA ASN A 187 -5.11 -1.80 -11.52
C ASN A 187 -5.72 -3.21 -11.69
N LEU A 188 -6.85 -3.50 -11.03
CA LEU A 188 -7.58 -4.75 -11.21
C LEU A 188 -8.05 -4.95 -12.65
N LEU A 189 -8.61 -3.89 -13.28
CA LEU A 189 -9.04 -3.91 -14.68
C LEU A 189 -7.88 -4.28 -15.62
N ILE A 190 -6.68 -3.73 -15.41
CA ILE A 190 -5.50 -4.07 -16.21
C ILE A 190 -5.17 -5.57 -16.11
N VAL A 191 -5.27 -6.15 -14.91
CA VAL A 191 -5.04 -7.59 -14.69
C VAL A 191 -6.08 -8.45 -15.40
N ASP A 192 -7.35 -8.03 -15.36
CA ASP A 192 -8.46 -8.77 -15.96
C ASP A 192 -8.50 -8.66 -17.49
N ALA A 193 -8.22 -7.48 -18.03
CA ALA A 193 -8.16 -7.26 -19.47
C ALA A 193 -6.98 -8.01 -20.11
N GLY A 194 -5.86 -8.13 -19.40
CA GLY A 194 -4.65 -8.81 -19.88
C GLY A 194 -3.95 -8.12 -21.06
N ASP A 195 -4.57 -7.10 -21.68
CA ASP A 195 -4.02 -6.23 -22.70
C ASP A 195 -4.17 -4.74 -22.28
N PRO A 196 -3.07 -4.04 -21.98
CA PRO A 196 -3.10 -2.63 -21.59
C PRO A 196 -3.50 -1.70 -22.74
N ALA A 197 -3.45 -2.16 -24.00
CA ALA A 197 -3.86 -1.39 -25.17
C ALA A 197 -5.33 -1.58 -25.54
N SER A 198 -6.08 -2.40 -24.78
CA SER A 198 -7.50 -2.58 -25.06
C SER A 198 -8.27 -1.26 -24.94
N GLU A 199 -9.31 -1.11 -25.77
CA GLU A 199 -10.16 0.08 -25.78
C GLU A 199 -10.76 0.34 -24.38
N SER A 200 -11.14 -0.73 -23.67
CA SER A 200 -11.69 -0.64 -22.32
C SER A 200 -10.70 -0.04 -21.31
N VAL A 201 -9.42 -0.45 -21.33
CA VAL A 201 -8.37 0.09 -20.46
C VAL A 201 -8.06 1.54 -20.84
N THR A 202 -8.03 1.86 -22.13
CA THR A 202 -7.77 3.22 -22.62
C THR A 202 -8.86 4.19 -22.19
N LEU A 203 -10.13 3.81 -22.35
CA LEU A 203 -11.28 4.62 -21.93
C LEU A 203 -11.24 4.86 -20.42
N GLN A 204 -11.03 3.80 -19.63
CA GLN A 204 -10.98 3.91 -18.17
C GLN A 204 -9.76 4.69 -17.68
N ALA A 205 -8.62 4.62 -18.38
CA ALA A 205 -7.45 5.44 -18.06
C ALA A 205 -7.76 6.93 -18.25
N ARG A 206 -8.50 7.30 -19.31
CA ARG A 206 -8.93 8.68 -19.56
C ARG A 206 -9.88 9.17 -18.47
N ASP A 207 -10.87 8.37 -18.12
CA ASP A 207 -11.87 8.72 -17.11
C ASP A 207 -11.24 8.83 -15.71
N LEU A 208 -10.32 7.91 -15.37
CA LEU A 208 -9.51 7.99 -14.16
C LEU A 208 -8.62 9.23 -14.17
N THR A 209 -7.99 9.58 -15.29
CA THR A 209 -7.16 10.78 -15.40
C THR A 209 -7.96 12.05 -15.10
N ALA A 210 -9.18 12.16 -15.64
CA ALA A 210 -10.06 13.30 -15.38
C ALA A 210 -10.42 13.39 -13.88
N MET A 211 -10.83 12.27 -13.27
CA MET A 211 -11.15 12.20 -11.85
C MET A 211 -9.96 12.57 -10.96
N LEU A 212 -8.78 12.01 -11.21
CA LEU A 212 -7.58 12.27 -10.41
C LEU A 212 -7.09 13.71 -10.59
N LYS A 213 -7.25 14.30 -11.78
CA LYS A 213 -6.93 15.71 -12.02
C LYS A 213 -7.79 16.64 -11.17
N ASP A 214 -9.08 16.32 -11.01
CA ASP A 214 -9.99 17.13 -10.19
C ASP A 214 -9.72 16.97 -8.69
N ILE A 215 -9.33 15.77 -8.24
CA ILE A 215 -9.15 15.46 -6.81
C ILE A 215 -7.73 15.76 -6.32
N LEU A 216 -6.70 15.30 -7.04
CA LEU A 216 -5.29 15.40 -6.64
C LEU A 216 -4.56 16.57 -7.32
N GLY A 217 -5.17 17.16 -8.34
CA GLY A 217 -4.61 18.22 -9.16
C GLY A 217 -3.88 17.71 -10.42
N PRO A 218 -3.74 18.56 -11.45
CA PRO A 218 -3.16 18.19 -12.74
C PRO A 218 -1.66 17.83 -12.69
N GLY A 219 -0.95 18.33 -11.68
CA GLY A 219 0.48 18.06 -11.49
C GLY A 219 0.78 16.78 -10.72
N SER A 220 -0.24 16.03 -10.29
CA SER A 220 -0.06 14.83 -9.48
C SER A 220 0.70 13.74 -10.26
N PRO A 221 1.58 12.97 -9.58
CA PRO A 221 2.31 11.87 -10.21
C PRO A 221 1.40 10.85 -10.90
N GLU A 222 0.22 10.59 -10.33
CA GLU A 222 -0.77 9.65 -10.85
C GLU A 222 -1.35 10.12 -12.19
N VAL A 223 -1.72 11.41 -12.29
CA VAL A 223 -2.19 12.02 -13.55
C VAL A 223 -1.09 11.96 -14.60
N ARG A 224 0.17 12.23 -14.22
CA ARG A 224 1.30 12.13 -15.16
C ARG A 224 1.55 10.71 -15.64
N LEU A 225 1.42 9.71 -14.75
CA LEU A 225 1.55 8.28 -15.10
C LEU A 225 0.50 7.84 -16.11
N LEU A 226 -0.74 8.33 -16.00
CA LEU A 226 -1.82 7.99 -16.95
C LEU A 226 -1.75 8.80 -18.25
N ALA A 227 -1.30 10.05 -18.18
CA ALA A 227 -1.20 10.95 -19.32
C ALA A 227 0.06 10.74 -20.18
N THR A 228 0.97 9.84 -19.77
CA THR A 228 2.18 9.54 -20.55
C THR A 228 1.78 8.95 -21.90
N PRO A 229 2.15 9.61 -23.03
CA PRO A 229 1.77 9.13 -24.35
C PRO A 229 2.32 7.74 -24.62
N ALA A 230 1.63 6.97 -25.47
CA ALA A 230 2.05 5.62 -25.91
C ALA A 230 3.24 5.62 -26.89
N GLU A 231 3.97 6.73 -26.98
CA GLU A 231 5.18 6.83 -27.79
C GLU A 231 6.26 5.86 -27.30
N PRO A 232 7.27 5.53 -28.13
CA PRO A 232 8.36 4.64 -27.76
C PRO A 232 9.28 5.31 -26.71
N ALA A 233 8.75 5.44 -25.51
CA ALA A 233 9.44 5.83 -24.30
C ALA A 233 10.34 4.66 -23.90
N THR A 234 11.61 4.93 -23.62
CA THR A 234 12.49 3.91 -23.03
C THR A 234 11.91 3.44 -21.70
N ASP A 235 12.07 2.17 -21.34
CA ASP A 235 11.55 1.61 -20.07
C ASP A 235 11.90 2.55 -18.89
N ALA A 236 13.12 3.07 -18.82
CA ALA A 236 13.57 4.01 -17.79
C ALA A 236 12.73 5.31 -17.71
N SER A 237 12.30 5.86 -18.84
CA SER A 237 11.48 7.07 -18.87
C SER A 237 10.06 6.83 -18.34
N VAL A 238 9.49 5.65 -18.60
CA VAL A 238 8.18 5.22 -18.08
C VAL A 238 8.20 5.13 -16.55
N PHE A 239 9.29 4.63 -15.97
CA PHE A 239 9.42 4.49 -14.52
C PHE A 239 9.82 5.78 -13.79
N SER A 240 10.37 6.79 -14.47
CA SER A 240 10.86 8.02 -13.85
C SER A 240 9.80 8.79 -13.03
N SER A 241 8.52 8.68 -13.41
CA SER A 241 7.39 9.29 -12.70
C SER A 241 7.22 8.78 -11.26
N TYR A 242 7.70 7.58 -10.92
CA TYR A 242 7.66 7.07 -9.54
C TYR A 242 8.65 7.78 -8.61
N ALA A 243 9.75 8.33 -9.13
CA ALA A 243 10.65 9.18 -8.33
C ALA A 243 9.96 10.48 -7.93
N ALA A 244 9.19 11.07 -8.85
CA ALA A 244 8.39 12.27 -8.57
C ALA A 244 7.33 11.99 -7.49
N LYS A 245 6.72 10.80 -7.49
CA LYS A 245 5.76 10.38 -6.45
C LYS A 245 6.41 10.28 -5.07
N ALA A 246 7.57 9.63 -4.96
CA ALA A 246 8.28 9.53 -3.69
C ALA A 246 8.72 10.91 -3.16
N ALA A 247 9.19 11.79 -4.04
CA ALA A 247 9.61 13.15 -3.67
C ALA A 247 8.41 14.03 -3.24
N ASP A 248 7.30 13.97 -3.96
CA ASP A 248 6.07 14.70 -3.62
C ASP A 248 5.50 14.26 -2.27
N PHE A 249 5.50 12.96 -1.99
CA PHE A 249 5.12 12.44 -0.67
C PHE A 249 6.00 13.02 0.44
N ALA A 250 7.33 12.95 0.30
CA ALA A 250 8.26 13.45 1.31
C ALA A 250 8.07 14.96 1.58
N HIS A 251 7.82 15.73 0.53
CA HIS A 251 7.54 17.17 0.65
C HIS A 251 6.22 17.46 1.38
N ARG A 252 5.15 16.76 1.01
CA ARG A 252 3.81 16.95 1.62
C ARG A 252 3.77 16.49 3.07
N GLN A 253 4.38 15.34 3.39
CA GLN A 253 4.32 14.76 4.73
C GLN A 253 4.96 15.67 5.79
N ASN A 254 6.03 16.37 5.43
CA ASN A 254 6.66 17.37 6.31
C ASN A 254 5.72 18.54 6.64
N THR A 255 4.82 18.89 5.72
CA THR A 255 3.86 19.99 5.90
C THR A 255 2.60 19.54 6.64
N LEU A 256 2.11 18.33 6.35
CA LEU A 256 0.84 17.82 6.86
C LEU A 256 0.93 17.28 8.29
N SER A 257 2.07 16.69 8.66
CA SER A 257 2.29 16.07 9.99
C SER A 257 2.15 17.04 11.17
N THR A 258 2.28 18.35 10.93
CA THR A 258 2.12 19.38 11.97
C THR A 258 0.72 20.02 12.00
N ALA A 259 -0.09 19.79 10.95
CA ALA A 259 -1.35 20.52 10.74
C ALA A 259 -2.60 19.63 10.89
N LEU A 260 -2.47 18.32 10.70
CA LEU A 260 -3.59 17.37 10.66
C LEU A 260 -3.69 16.52 11.93
N SER A 261 -4.89 15.94 12.16
CA SER A 261 -5.04 14.83 13.11
C SER A 261 -4.35 13.58 12.57
N GLU A 262 -4.01 12.66 13.47
CA GLU A 262 -3.35 11.39 13.13
C GLU A 262 -4.15 10.58 12.09
N ASP A 263 -5.48 10.50 12.24
CA ASP A 263 -6.34 9.77 11.31
C ASP A 263 -6.35 10.40 9.91
N CYS A 264 -6.44 11.74 9.82
CA CYS A 264 -6.39 12.46 8.56
C CYS A 264 -5.01 12.32 7.89
N ALA A 265 -3.93 12.45 8.66
CA ALA A 265 -2.57 12.27 8.16
C ALA A 265 -2.35 10.84 7.65
N THR A 266 -2.89 9.85 8.36
CA THR A 266 -2.83 8.44 7.95
C THR A 266 -3.60 8.18 6.66
N LEU A 267 -4.81 8.75 6.52
CA LEU A 267 -5.58 8.65 5.29
C LEU A 267 -4.85 9.30 4.10
N GLU A 268 -4.34 10.53 4.26
CA GLU A 268 -3.59 11.20 3.20
C GLU A 268 -2.34 10.40 2.81
N ALA A 269 -1.61 9.86 3.79
CA ALA A 269 -0.44 9.05 3.53
C ALA A 269 -0.79 7.75 2.77
N ALA A 270 -1.85 7.07 3.19
CA ALA A 270 -2.35 5.86 2.53
C ALA A 270 -2.77 6.11 1.07
N VAL A 271 -3.49 7.21 0.81
CA VAL A 271 -3.90 7.60 -0.54
C VAL A 271 -2.66 7.95 -1.38
N ALA A 272 -1.76 8.77 -0.87
CA ALA A 272 -0.56 9.21 -1.59
C ALA A 272 0.38 8.03 -1.93
N LEU A 273 0.47 7.02 -1.07
CA LEU A 273 1.29 5.83 -1.29
C LEU A 273 0.54 4.66 -1.94
N THR A 274 -0.71 4.85 -2.38
CA THR A 274 -1.40 3.85 -3.21
C THR A 274 -0.75 3.83 -4.59
N ALA A 275 -0.25 2.66 -4.99
CA ALA A 275 0.45 2.45 -6.25
C ALA A 275 -0.54 2.41 -7.41
N LEU A 276 -0.23 3.17 -8.47
CA LEU A 276 -0.93 3.15 -9.74
C LEU A 276 -0.01 2.59 -10.80
N LEU A 277 -0.44 1.52 -11.47
CA LEU A 277 0.29 0.95 -12.59
C LEU A 277 -0.34 1.46 -13.89
N GLY A 278 0.24 2.51 -14.47
CA GLY A 278 -0.24 3.04 -15.75
C GLY A 278 -0.11 2.01 -16.89
N PRO A 279 -0.89 2.13 -17.99
CA PRO A 279 -0.83 1.19 -19.12
C PRO A 279 0.58 0.99 -19.68
N GLN A 280 1.35 2.08 -19.79
CA GLN A 280 2.74 2.03 -20.26
C GLN A 280 3.66 1.31 -19.27
N THR A 281 3.49 1.52 -17.96
CA THR A 281 4.28 0.81 -16.95
C THR A 281 3.96 -0.69 -16.97
N PHE A 282 2.69 -1.06 -17.13
CA PHE A 282 2.31 -2.47 -17.24
C PHE A 282 2.95 -3.14 -18.48
N SER A 283 2.92 -2.45 -19.63
CA SER A 283 3.62 -2.92 -20.85
C SER A 283 5.12 -3.10 -20.63
N ALA A 284 5.78 -2.12 -20.00
CA ALA A 284 7.22 -2.18 -19.69
C ALA A 284 7.55 -3.34 -18.74
N VAL A 285 6.76 -3.54 -17.67
CA VAL A 285 6.92 -4.69 -16.76
C VAL A 285 6.80 -6.02 -17.52
N ARG A 286 5.80 -6.17 -18.39
CA ARG A 286 5.65 -7.38 -19.21
C ARG A 286 6.80 -7.58 -20.18
N HIS A 287 7.32 -6.51 -20.77
CA HIS A 287 8.48 -6.56 -21.64
C HIS A 287 9.70 -7.07 -20.87
N LEU A 288 10.04 -6.46 -19.73
CA LEU A 288 11.15 -6.88 -18.87
C LEU A 288 11.07 -8.37 -18.50
N ARG A 289 9.88 -8.86 -18.12
CA ARG A 289 9.67 -10.28 -17.80
C ARG A 289 9.86 -11.23 -18.97
N LYS A 290 9.43 -10.85 -20.17
CA LYS A 290 9.68 -11.66 -21.38
C LYS A 290 11.18 -11.74 -21.66
N THR A 291 11.91 -10.64 -21.49
CA THR A 291 13.36 -10.58 -21.72
C THR A 291 14.13 -11.42 -20.69
N GLU A 292 13.74 -11.37 -19.41
CA GLU A 292 14.31 -12.22 -18.35
C GLU A 292 14.07 -13.70 -18.63
N LYS A 293 12.84 -14.07 -19.00
CA LYS A 293 12.51 -15.46 -19.35
C LYS A 293 13.35 -15.96 -20.52
N ALA A 294 13.47 -15.17 -21.59
CA ALA A 294 14.29 -15.53 -22.75
C ALA A 294 15.77 -15.69 -22.38
N ARG A 295 16.31 -14.84 -21.49
CA ARG A 295 17.70 -14.97 -21.01
C ARG A 295 17.92 -16.24 -20.20
N SER A 296 16.97 -16.59 -19.33
CA SER A 296 17.03 -17.82 -18.53
C SER A 296 16.96 -19.08 -19.39
N GLU A 297 16.18 -19.08 -20.47
CA GLU A 297 16.07 -20.20 -21.41
C GLU A 297 17.32 -20.39 -22.28
N ILE A 298 18.09 -19.34 -22.54
CA ILE A 298 19.33 -19.37 -23.34
C ILE A 298 20.56 -19.75 -22.49
N GLY A 299 20.43 -19.85 -21.16
CA GLY A 299 21.52 -20.26 -20.28
C GLY A 299 22.67 -19.24 -20.18
N MET A 300 22.41 -17.97 -20.48
CA MET A 300 23.41 -16.91 -20.34
C MET A 300 23.48 -16.46 -18.87
N PRO A 301 24.63 -16.66 -18.17
CA PRO A 301 24.80 -16.18 -16.80
C PRO A 301 24.89 -14.66 -16.75
N HIS A 302 24.48 -14.11 -15.60
CA HIS A 302 24.46 -12.68 -15.26
C HIS A 302 25.84 -12.02 -15.30
#